data_AF-A0A2R6NT39-F1
#
_entry.id   AF-A0A2R6NT39-F1
#
_cell.length_a   1.000
_cell.length_b   1.000
_cell.length_c   1.000
_cell.angle_alpha   90.00
_cell.angle_beta   90.00
_cell.angle_gamma   90.00
#
_symmetry.space_group_name_H-M   'P 1'
#
loop_
_entity.id
_entity.type
_entity.pdbx_description
1 polymer ?
#
loop_
_entity_poly.entity_id
_entity_poly.type
_entity_poly.pdbx_seq_one_letter_code
_entity_poly.pdbx_strand_id
1 'polypeptide(L)'
;MPLDIFFEVCTFHYLSSKDSLPIFYVNSKITSKLKPLDLIQLSRVSKQFRNIFMSKSSRYVWIEARKNVHGMPDPPDCLPEPKYASVVFERNCFVSAQSKAVQIQPKLVAAIALEKERKVWAERGVRIGLRRQEVRTLYQLYIEDIEDDEVLLPDSVEFTYLPEVTALVSRDDGLIEVTQERFMDVVAEAMTTFNISERAKLANMLREQAPRFTDYDSSDEDDGTISRTPMEIACDLEVLNRATSILKCYRCSLSSPTSYFPFTKITRHNLKFHPDSPYKAISREKAVTGTASAVLKVLGLPSSTRYSDISRKIVCLCGKPDFQQPAEFSELILHITRENSWYIQALRSP
;
A
#
# COMPACT_ATOMS: atom_id res chain seq x y z
N MET A 1 39.14 18.57 41.29
CA MET A 1 38.92 17.31 42.04
C MET A 1 40.23 16.52 41.98
N PRO A 2 40.82 16.10 43.11
CA PRO A 2 42.05 15.29 43.11
C PRO A 2 41.85 14.00 42.30
N LEU A 3 42.81 13.61 41.46
CA LEU A 3 42.75 12.38 40.65
C LEU A 3 42.57 11.14 41.53
N ASP A 4 43.01 11.21 42.77
CA ASP A 4 42.97 10.16 43.79
C ASP A 4 41.54 9.76 44.18
N ILE A 5 40.54 10.63 43.94
CA ILE A 5 39.11 10.33 44.20
C ILE A 5 38.48 9.52 43.04
N PHE A 6 39.06 9.56 41.84
CA PHE A 6 38.57 8.79 40.69
C PHE A 6 38.94 7.30 40.74
N PHE A 7 39.93 6.95 41.55
CA PHE A 7 40.44 5.59 41.68
C PHE A 7 40.01 5.00 43.02
N GLU A 8 39.19 3.95 42.98
CA GLU A 8 39.24 2.98 44.08
C GLU A 8 40.54 2.20 43.91
N VAL A 9 41.52 2.47 44.77
CA VAL A 9 42.65 1.55 44.94
C VAL A 9 42.06 0.30 45.60
N CYS A 10 41.80 -0.76 44.85
CA CYS A 10 41.50 -2.08 45.43
C CYS A 10 42.71 -2.53 46.26
N THR A 11 42.72 -2.24 47.56
CA THR A 11 43.72 -2.71 48.52
C THR A 11 43.45 -4.14 49.02
N PHE A 12 42.72 -4.97 48.27
CA PHE A 12 42.48 -6.37 48.64
C PHE A 12 42.65 -7.29 47.43
N HIS A 13 43.89 -7.71 47.17
CA HIS A 13 44.29 -9.12 47.07
C HIS A 13 45.81 -9.19 46.89
N TYR A 14 46.52 -9.14 48.02
CA TYR A 14 47.94 -9.47 48.08
C TYR A 14 48.10 -10.99 48.07
N LEU A 15 47.94 -11.65 46.91
CA LEU A 15 48.41 -13.03 46.73
C LEU A 15 48.91 -13.26 45.29
N SER A 16 50.24 -13.24 45.17
CA SER A 16 51.07 -14.05 44.27
C SER A 16 50.87 -13.94 42.75
N SER A 17 51.55 -12.98 42.12
CA SER A 17 52.24 -13.15 40.83
C SER A 17 52.95 -11.84 40.46
N LYS A 18 54.22 -11.90 40.09
CA LYS A 18 55.12 -10.74 39.99
C LYS A 18 54.98 -9.90 38.70
N ASP A 19 53.99 -10.16 37.84
CA ASP A 19 53.87 -9.49 36.53
C ASP A 19 52.43 -9.06 36.16
N SER A 20 51.70 -8.39 37.06
CA SER A 20 50.42 -7.76 36.68
C SER A 20 50.36 -6.30 37.13
N LEU A 21 50.35 -5.41 36.14
CA LEU A 21 50.06 -3.98 36.32
C LEU A 21 48.66 -3.83 36.95
N PRO A 22 48.46 -2.86 37.87
CA PRO A 22 47.16 -2.64 38.49
C PRO A 22 46.09 -2.37 37.43
N ILE A 23 45.01 -3.16 37.47
CA ILE A 23 43.80 -2.90 36.67
C ILE A 23 43.12 -1.70 37.32
N PHE A 24 43.37 -0.51 36.79
CA PHE A 24 42.72 0.71 37.23
C PHE A 24 41.24 0.66 36.86
N TYR A 25 40.37 0.60 37.86
CA TYR A 25 38.92 0.69 37.68
C TYR A 25 38.47 2.14 37.81
N VAL A 26 37.78 2.65 36.79
CA VAL A 26 37.19 3.99 36.82
C VAL A 26 35.81 3.88 37.47
N ASN A 27 35.58 4.64 38.54
CA ASN A 27 34.29 4.62 39.23
C ASN A 27 33.18 5.19 38.33
N SER A 28 32.29 4.31 37.87
CA SER A 28 31.18 4.64 36.97
C SER A 28 30.15 5.57 37.61
N LYS A 29 29.99 5.54 38.94
CA LYS A 29 29.07 6.42 39.67
C LYS A 29 29.57 7.86 39.72
N ILE A 30 30.89 8.06 39.76
CA ILE A 30 31.49 9.40 39.76
C ILE A 30 31.50 9.96 38.34
N THR A 31 31.91 9.14 37.37
CA THR A 31 32.04 9.59 35.97
C THR A 31 30.72 9.84 35.27
N SER A 32 29.66 9.13 35.63
CA SER A 32 28.29 9.40 35.12
C SER A 32 27.69 10.73 35.62
N LYS A 33 28.27 11.36 36.64
CA LYS A 33 27.85 12.69 37.14
C LYS A 33 28.56 13.85 36.46
N LEU A 34 29.54 13.57 35.60
CA LEU A 34 30.29 14.58 34.88
C LEU A 34 29.53 15.06 33.64
N LYS A 35 29.92 16.21 33.08
CA LYS A 35 29.44 16.65 31.77
C LYS A 35 30.28 16.00 30.66
N PRO A 36 29.77 15.94 29.42
CA PRO A 36 30.52 15.32 28.33
C PRO A 36 31.85 16.02 28.04
N LEU A 37 31.92 17.34 28.28
CA LEU A 37 33.17 18.12 28.18
C LEU A 37 34.24 17.64 29.18
N ASP A 38 33.84 17.28 30.40
CA ASP A 38 34.77 16.82 31.44
C ASP A 38 35.34 15.43 31.07
N LEU A 39 34.49 14.53 30.56
CA LEU A 39 34.92 13.21 30.06
C LEU A 39 35.92 13.32 28.91
N ILE A 40 35.69 14.28 28.01
CA ILE A 40 36.62 14.61 26.93
C ILE A 40 37.97 15.07 27.49
N GLN A 41 37.95 16.00 28.45
CA GLN A 41 39.16 16.53 29.06
C GLN A 41 39.93 15.43 29.79
N LEU A 42 39.26 14.58 30.57
CA LEU A 42 39.87 13.43 31.25
C LEU A 42 40.50 12.44 30.26
N SER A 43 39.82 12.19 29.13
CA SER A 43 40.34 11.35 28.04
C SER A 43 41.60 11.92 27.37
N ARG A 44 41.90 13.20 27.54
CA ARG A 44 43.11 13.86 27.00
C ARG A 44 44.26 13.90 28.01
N VAL A 45 43.95 13.89 29.31
CA VAL A 45 44.95 13.95 30.38
C VAL A 45 45.64 12.60 30.61
N SER A 46 44.98 11.47 30.31
CA SER A 46 45.59 10.13 30.45
C SER A 46 45.24 9.19 29.28
N LYS A 47 46.25 8.47 28.77
CA LYS A 47 46.07 7.38 27.80
C LYS A 47 45.15 6.28 28.35
N GLN A 48 45.19 6.03 29.66
CA GLN A 48 44.34 5.04 30.31
C GLN A 48 42.87 5.49 30.31
N PHE A 49 42.58 6.74 30.70
CA PHE A 49 41.23 7.30 30.63
C PHE A 49 40.71 7.33 29.20
N ARG A 50 41.57 7.66 28.23
CA ARG A 50 41.20 7.58 26.82
C ARG A 50 40.72 6.19 26.43
N ASN A 51 41.49 5.14 26.78
CA ASN A 51 41.15 3.76 26.46
C ASN A 51 39.83 3.33 27.10
N ILE A 52 39.58 3.77 28.34
CA ILE A 52 38.35 3.43 29.07
C ILE A 52 37.15 4.19 28.49
N PHE A 53 37.20 5.52 28.40
CA PHE A 53 36.05 6.31 27.97
C PHE A 53 35.72 6.15 26.48
N MET A 54 36.70 5.92 25.61
CA MET A 54 36.46 5.74 24.17
C MET A 54 36.05 4.29 23.79
N SER A 55 36.04 3.37 24.76
CA SER A 55 35.59 1.99 24.53
C SER A 55 34.07 1.89 24.44
N LYS A 56 33.58 0.86 23.73
CA LYS A 56 32.13 0.59 23.61
C LYS A 56 31.46 0.31 24.96
N SER A 57 32.18 -0.30 25.91
CA SER A 57 31.65 -0.62 27.24
C SER A 57 31.34 0.63 28.07
N SER A 58 31.95 1.76 27.77
CA SER A 58 31.70 3.04 28.45
C SER A 58 30.56 3.86 27.84
N ARG A 59 29.83 3.35 26.85
CA ARG A 59 28.73 4.08 26.19
C ARG A 59 27.72 4.65 27.19
N TYR A 60 27.34 3.88 28.21
CA TYR A 60 26.37 4.32 29.21
C TYR A 60 26.85 5.55 30.00
N VAL A 61 28.16 5.66 30.27
CA VAL A 61 28.75 6.80 30.98
C VAL A 61 28.53 8.09 30.19
N TRP A 62 28.67 8.03 28.86
CA TRP A 62 28.45 9.18 27.99
C TRP A 62 26.98 9.56 27.88
N ILE A 63 26.08 8.57 27.84
CA ILE A 63 24.63 8.82 27.83
C ILE A 63 24.22 9.55 29.13
N GLU A 64 24.68 9.05 30.28
CA GLU A 64 24.38 9.70 31.57
C GLU A 64 25.03 11.07 31.68
N ALA A 65 26.28 11.22 31.22
CA ALA A 65 26.96 12.52 31.20
C ALA A 65 26.22 13.54 30.34
N ARG A 66 25.64 13.12 29.21
CA ARG A 66 24.84 13.99 28.35
C ARG A 66 23.58 14.49 29.04
N LYS A 67 22.89 13.63 29.80
CA LYS A 67 21.70 14.02 30.58
C LYS A 67 22.00 15.10 31.63
N ASN A 68 23.25 15.23 32.06
CA ASN A 68 23.68 16.30 32.97
C ASN A 68 23.77 17.69 32.27
N VAL A 69 23.51 17.78 30.96
CA VAL A 69 23.44 19.03 30.21
C VAL A 69 22.00 19.30 29.80
N HIS A 70 21.39 20.29 30.45
CA HIS A 70 20.00 20.67 30.18
C HIS A 70 19.80 21.11 28.73
N GLY A 71 18.80 20.53 28.05
CA GLY A 71 18.43 20.89 26.68
C GLY A 71 19.33 20.31 25.58
N MET A 72 20.24 19.37 25.89
CA MET A 72 21.08 18.73 24.87
C MET A 72 20.32 17.61 24.14
N PRO A 73 20.16 17.66 22.81
CA PRO A 73 19.42 16.65 22.07
C PRO A 73 20.17 15.30 22.04
N ASP A 74 19.42 14.22 21.80
CA ASP A 74 20.00 12.91 21.54
C ASP A 74 20.92 12.93 20.31
N PRO A 75 22.04 12.19 20.32
CA PRO A 75 22.90 12.09 19.14
C PRO A 75 22.15 11.42 17.98
N PRO A 76 22.40 11.84 16.72
CA PRO A 76 21.95 11.09 15.56
C PRO A 76 22.46 9.65 15.58
N ASP A 77 21.70 8.69 15.03
CA ASP A 77 22.05 7.25 15.05
C ASP A 77 23.43 6.94 14.44
N CYS A 78 23.89 7.77 13.51
CA CYS A 78 25.18 7.63 12.84
C CYS A 78 26.37 8.17 13.67
N LEU A 79 26.12 8.79 14.83
CA LEU A 79 27.15 9.49 15.60
C LEU A 79 27.25 8.94 17.04
N PRO A 80 28.34 8.23 17.38
CA PRO A 80 28.52 7.73 18.74
C PRO A 80 28.72 8.88 19.75
N GLU A 81 28.18 8.71 20.96
CA GLU A 81 28.13 9.71 22.04
C GLU A 81 29.46 10.48 22.27
N PRO A 82 30.65 9.85 22.33
CA PRO A 82 31.91 10.59 22.53
C PRO A 82 32.20 11.57 21.39
N LYS A 83 31.89 11.17 20.15
CA LYS A 83 32.14 11.99 18.95
C LYS A 83 31.14 13.13 18.85
N TYR A 84 29.89 12.87 19.25
CA TYR A 84 28.86 13.91 19.39
C TYR A 84 29.26 14.96 20.44
N ALA A 85 29.71 14.51 21.62
CA ALA A 85 30.22 15.39 22.67
C ALA A 85 31.40 16.25 22.20
N SER A 86 32.36 15.68 21.47
CA SER A 86 33.50 16.45 20.93
C SER A 86 33.03 17.53 19.95
N VAL A 87 32.04 17.25 19.11
CA VAL A 87 31.48 18.25 18.17
C VAL A 87 30.76 19.38 18.91
N VAL A 88 30.06 19.06 20.01
CA VAL A 88 29.24 20.03 20.75
C VAL A 88 30.09 20.92 21.68
N PHE A 89 31.10 20.35 22.37
CA PHE A 89 31.78 21.04 23.47
C PHE A 89 33.22 21.45 23.18
N GLU A 90 33.91 20.82 22.23
CA GLU A 90 35.31 21.19 21.96
C GLU A 90 35.38 22.39 21.01
N ARG A 91 35.94 23.50 21.50
CA ARG A 91 36.54 24.53 20.63
C ARG A 91 37.95 24.09 20.26
N ASN A 92 38.07 23.23 19.26
CA ASN A 92 39.39 22.81 18.80
C ASN A 92 40.10 24.00 18.13
N CYS A 93 41.00 24.65 18.88
CA CYS A 93 41.95 25.63 18.34
C CYS A 93 43.04 24.87 17.57
N PHE A 94 42.73 24.45 16.34
CA PHE A 94 43.76 24.27 15.33
C PHE A 94 43.75 25.56 14.52
N VAL A 95 44.92 26.10 14.20
CA VAL A 95 45.07 27.28 13.34
C VAL A 95 44.52 27.04 11.91
N SER A 96 43.98 25.84 11.63
CA SER A 96 43.20 25.48 10.43
C SER A 96 41.73 25.06 10.70
N ALA A 97 41.24 25.07 11.95
CA ALA A 97 39.91 24.56 12.37
C ALA A 97 38.77 25.58 12.38
N GLN A 98 39.03 26.88 12.19
CA GLN A 98 37.97 27.83 11.83
C GLN A 98 37.25 27.40 10.54
N SER A 99 37.93 26.68 9.64
CA SER A 99 37.29 26.11 8.45
C SER A 99 36.39 24.90 8.75
N LYS A 100 36.78 24.00 9.65
CA LYS A 100 36.11 22.70 9.86
C LYS A 100 34.88 22.78 10.77
N ALA A 101 34.95 23.49 11.90
CA ALA A 101 33.79 23.63 12.78
C ALA A 101 32.67 24.46 12.13
N VAL A 102 33.05 25.52 11.41
CA VAL A 102 32.14 26.34 10.59
C VAL A 102 31.58 25.55 9.40
N GLN A 103 32.30 24.56 8.85
CA GLN A 103 31.78 23.66 7.82
C GLN A 103 30.87 22.54 8.36
N ILE A 104 31.08 22.08 9.61
CA ILE A 104 30.33 20.94 10.18
C ILE A 104 29.02 21.39 10.81
N GLN A 105 28.98 22.55 11.46
CA GLN A 105 27.76 23.07 12.09
C GLN A 105 26.57 23.19 11.10
N PRO A 106 26.69 23.80 9.91
CA PRO A 106 25.58 23.87 8.96
C PRO A 106 25.18 22.48 8.43
N LYS A 107 26.15 21.55 8.26
CA LYS A 107 25.86 20.17 7.87
C LYS A 107 25.09 19.41 8.94
N LEU A 108 25.42 19.63 10.22
CA LEU A 108 24.72 19.04 11.35
C LEU A 108 23.33 19.62 11.52
N VAL A 109 23.17 20.95 11.39
CA VAL A 109 21.85 21.61 11.42
C VAL A 109 20.97 21.12 10.27
N ALA A 110 21.51 21.02 9.06
CA ALA A 110 20.80 20.46 7.91
C ALA A 110 20.42 18.99 8.13
N ALA A 111 21.30 18.17 8.69
CA ALA A 111 21.00 16.78 9.01
C ALA A 111 19.90 16.64 10.08
N ILE A 112 19.90 17.51 11.11
CA ILE A 112 18.83 17.55 12.13
C ILE A 112 17.50 17.99 11.51
N ALA A 113 17.50 19.00 10.63
CA ALA A 113 16.31 19.46 9.95
C ALA A 113 15.71 18.36 9.06
N LEU A 114 16.55 17.71 8.25
CA LEU A 114 16.13 16.60 7.39
C LEU A 114 15.56 15.41 8.20
N GLU A 115 16.16 15.09 9.34
CA GLU A 115 15.63 14.02 10.20
C GLU A 115 14.30 14.42 10.86
N LYS A 116 14.12 15.69 11.23
CA LYS A 116 12.81 16.18 11.73
C LYS A 116 11.73 16.08 10.64
N GLU A 117 12.04 16.49 9.42
CA GLU A 117 11.13 16.37 8.28
C GLU A 117 10.77 14.90 8.00
N ARG A 118 11.76 13.99 8.07
CA ARG A 118 11.54 12.55 7.90
C ARG A 118 10.59 11.98 8.96
N LYS A 119 10.73 12.40 10.22
CA LYS A 119 9.84 11.97 11.31
C LYS A 119 8.42 12.49 11.12
N VAL A 120 8.26 13.77 10.78
CA VAL A 120 6.95 14.36 10.47
C VAL A 120 6.29 13.64 9.29
N TRP A 121 7.05 13.35 8.23
CA TRP A 121 6.55 12.59 7.07
C TRP A 121 6.11 11.17 7.45
N ALA A 122 6.90 10.48 8.28
CA ALA A 122 6.57 9.14 8.76
C ALA A 122 5.31 9.14 9.65
N GLU A 123 5.21 10.07 10.60
CA GLU A 123 4.03 10.26 11.45
C GLU A 123 2.78 10.57 10.62
N ARG A 124 2.91 11.43 9.60
CA ARG A 124 1.84 11.71 8.63
C ARG A 124 1.42 10.47 7.88
N GLY A 125 2.37 9.66 7.42
CA GLY A 125 2.09 8.40 6.73
C GLY A 125 1.33 7.39 7.60
N VAL A 126 1.72 7.26 8.87
CA VAL A 126 0.99 6.42 9.85
C VAL A 126 -0.43 6.93 10.03
N ARG A 127 -0.62 8.24 10.17
CA ARG A 127 -1.95 8.82 10.35
C ARG A 127 -2.85 8.67 9.13
N ILE A 128 -2.31 8.87 7.92
CA ILE A 128 -3.00 8.59 6.65
C ILE A 128 -3.43 7.11 6.59
N GLY A 129 -2.57 6.19 7.03
CA GLY A 129 -2.90 4.77 7.12
C GLY A 129 -4.09 4.49 8.05
N LEU A 130 -4.12 5.12 9.22
CA LEU A 130 -5.25 5.02 10.16
C LEU A 130 -6.55 5.56 9.54
N ARG A 131 -6.51 6.71 8.87
CA ARG A 131 -7.71 7.27 8.20
C ARG A 131 -8.23 6.39 7.07
N ARG A 132 -7.35 5.74 6.31
CA ARG A 132 -7.78 4.72 5.33
C ARG A 132 -8.52 3.59 6.02
N GLN A 133 -8.09 3.17 7.20
CA GLN A 133 -8.77 2.15 7.97
C GLN A 133 -10.15 2.62 8.48
N GLU A 134 -10.22 3.85 9.01
CA GLU A 134 -11.49 4.50 9.40
C GLU A 134 -12.49 4.51 8.22
N VAL A 135 -12.03 4.92 7.03
CA VAL A 135 -12.84 4.93 5.80
C VAL A 135 -13.29 3.53 5.40
N ARG A 136 -12.41 2.52 5.48
CA ARG A 136 -12.79 1.12 5.15
C ARG A 136 -13.93 0.63 6.03
N THR A 137 -13.88 0.94 7.33
CA THR A 137 -14.95 0.56 8.26
C THR A 137 -16.27 1.22 7.91
N LEU A 138 -16.26 2.53 7.61
CA LEU A 138 -17.46 3.26 7.20
C LEU A 138 -18.00 2.77 5.85
N TYR A 139 -17.11 2.52 4.89
CA TYR A 139 -17.48 2.02 3.57
C TYR A 139 -18.09 0.62 3.64
N GLN A 140 -17.56 -0.26 4.50
CA GLN A 140 -18.13 -1.60 4.70
C GLN A 140 -19.57 -1.55 5.20
N LEU A 141 -19.90 -0.62 6.11
CA LEU A 141 -21.28 -0.41 6.57
C LEU A 141 -22.14 0.18 5.45
N TYR A 142 -21.61 1.14 4.70
CA TYR A 142 -22.32 1.79 3.59
C TYR A 142 -22.75 0.81 2.48
N ILE A 143 -21.89 -0.15 2.11
CA ILE A 143 -22.22 -1.13 1.07
C ILE A 143 -23.26 -2.16 1.49
N GLU A 144 -23.46 -2.39 2.79
CA GLU A 144 -24.48 -3.32 3.30
C GLU A 144 -25.90 -2.81 3.00
N ASP A 145 -26.07 -1.49 2.92
CA ASP A 145 -27.35 -0.82 2.63
C ASP A 145 -27.65 -0.75 1.11
N ILE A 146 -26.71 -1.12 0.24
CA ILE A 146 -26.91 -1.05 -1.22
C ILE A 146 -27.47 -2.36 -1.77
N GLU A 147 -28.75 -2.34 -2.10
CA GLU A 147 -29.44 -3.47 -2.75
C GLU A 147 -29.34 -3.44 -4.29
N ASP A 148 -29.00 -2.29 -4.89
CA ASP A 148 -28.98 -2.16 -6.35
C ASP A 148 -27.81 -2.95 -6.97
N ASP A 149 -28.14 -3.86 -7.89
CA ASP A 149 -27.19 -4.64 -8.69
C ASP A 149 -26.62 -3.84 -9.86
N GLU A 150 -27.24 -2.72 -10.26
CA GLU A 150 -26.72 -1.85 -11.32
C GLU A 150 -25.53 -0.99 -10.86
N VAL A 151 -25.40 -0.78 -9.55
CA VAL A 151 -24.30 -0.01 -8.97
C VAL A 151 -23.06 -0.89 -8.88
N LEU A 152 -21.99 -0.47 -9.56
CA LEU A 152 -20.69 -1.11 -9.44
C LEU A 152 -20.05 -0.68 -8.12
N LEU A 153 -19.69 -1.67 -7.31
CA LEU A 153 -19.09 -1.49 -5.99
C LEU A 153 -17.57 -1.78 -6.05
N PRO A 154 -16.69 -0.80 -5.75
CA PRO A 154 -15.27 -1.07 -5.56
C PRO A 154 -15.02 -1.91 -4.31
N ASP A 155 -13.89 -2.62 -4.27
CA ASP A 155 -13.44 -3.24 -3.02
C ASP A 155 -13.00 -2.17 -2.01
N SER A 156 -12.92 -2.55 -0.72
CA SER A 156 -12.62 -1.60 0.36
C SER A 156 -11.22 -0.96 0.22
N VAL A 157 -10.27 -1.63 -0.42
CA VAL A 157 -8.94 -1.09 -0.68
C VAL A 157 -9.03 -0.10 -1.83
N GLU A 158 -9.58 -0.50 -2.99
CA GLU A 158 -9.78 0.33 -4.18
C GLU A 158 -10.52 1.63 -3.84
N PHE A 159 -11.59 1.54 -3.05
CA PHE A 159 -12.37 2.70 -2.60
C PHE A 159 -11.49 3.75 -1.91
N THR A 160 -10.53 3.34 -1.06
CA THR A 160 -9.64 4.28 -0.36
C THR A 160 -8.64 5.00 -1.26
N TYR A 161 -8.47 4.57 -2.51
CA TYR A 161 -7.59 5.20 -3.49
C TYR A 161 -8.35 6.04 -4.53
N LEU A 162 -9.68 6.14 -4.43
CA LEU A 162 -10.44 7.06 -5.29
C LEU A 162 -10.00 8.51 -5.03
N PRO A 163 -10.03 9.40 -6.04
CA PRO A 163 -9.54 10.78 -5.90
C PRO A 163 -10.18 11.55 -4.74
N GLU A 164 -11.50 11.45 -4.61
CA GLU A 164 -12.31 12.13 -3.60
C GLU A 164 -11.98 11.61 -2.20
N VAL A 165 -11.81 10.30 -2.07
CA VAL A 165 -11.47 9.63 -0.81
C VAL A 165 -10.01 9.88 -0.43
N THR A 166 -9.11 9.91 -1.40
CA THR A 166 -7.70 10.27 -1.19
C THR A 166 -7.59 11.71 -0.70
N ALA A 167 -8.34 12.63 -1.31
CA ALA A 167 -8.42 14.02 -0.87
C ALA A 167 -8.98 14.12 0.57
N LEU A 168 -10.03 13.35 0.89
CA LEU A 168 -10.56 13.26 2.25
C LEU A 168 -9.48 12.80 3.23
N VAL A 169 -8.83 11.67 2.98
CA VAL A 169 -7.81 11.04 3.84
C VAL A 169 -6.57 11.93 4.05
N SER A 170 -6.21 12.75 3.06
CA SER A 170 -5.07 13.68 3.13
C SER A 170 -5.41 15.06 3.71
N ARG A 171 -6.70 15.41 3.84
CA ARG A 171 -7.16 16.70 4.40
C ARG A 171 -6.69 16.90 5.84
N ASP A 172 -6.45 18.15 6.25
CA ASP A 172 -6.04 18.51 7.61
C ASP A 172 -4.79 17.76 8.11
N ASP A 173 -3.87 17.41 7.20
CA ASP A 173 -2.69 16.56 7.44
C ASP A 173 -2.99 15.20 8.10
N GLY A 174 -4.24 14.75 8.00
CA GLY A 174 -4.71 13.55 8.66
C GLY A 174 -4.99 13.72 10.16
N LEU A 175 -4.83 14.90 10.73
CA LEU A 175 -4.91 15.11 12.19
C LEU A 175 -6.33 14.87 12.76
N ILE A 176 -7.35 14.99 11.93
CA ILE A 176 -8.75 14.82 12.32
C ILE A 176 -9.25 13.45 11.81
N GLU A 177 -9.98 12.74 12.68
CA GLU A 177 -10.65 11.48 12.33
C GLU A 177 -11.68 11.66 11.22
N VAL A 178 -11.90 10.60 10.44
CA VAL A 178 -12.97 10.55 9.46
C VAL A 178 -14.26 10.16 10.17
N THR A 179 -15.11 11.15 10.45
CA THR A 179 -16.47 10.91 10.95
C THR A 179 -17.37 10.38 9.83
N GLN A 180 -18.50 9.78 10.22
CA GLN A 180 -19.52 9.33 9.27
C GLN A 180 -20.02 10.48 8.39
N GLU A 181 -20.25 11.67 8.96
CA GLU A 181 -20.66 12.87 8.21
C GLU A 181 -19.65 13.23 7.11
N ARG A 182 -18.36 13.34 7.46
CA ARG A 182 -17.29 13.64 6.49
C ARG A 182 -17.14 12.58 5.41
N PHE A 183 -17.46 11.33 5.71
CA PHE A 183 -17.50 10.25 4.74
C PHE A 183 -18.70 10.38 3.80
N MET A 184 -19.89 10.67 4.34
CA MET A 184 -21.10 10.83 3.53
C MET A 184 -21.01 12.02 2.56
N ASP A 185 -20.26 13.06 2.91
CA ASP A 185 -19.99 14.22 2.04
C ASP A 185 -19.26 13.85 0.74
N VAL A 186 -18.48 12.76 0.72
CA VAL A 186 -17.65 12.38 -0.44
C VAL A 186 -18.08 11.09 -1.11
N VAL A 187 -18.80 10.20 -0.40
CA VAL A 187 -19.08 8.84 -0.89
C VAL A 187 -19.91 8.85 -2.18
N ALA A 188 -20.90 9.74 -2.30
CA ALA A 188 -21.76 9.80 -3.48
C ALA A 188 -20.98 10.21 -4.74
N GLU A 189 -20.10 11.21 -4.62
CA GLU A 189 -19.23 11.65 -5.72
C GLU A 189 -18.21 10.56 -6.08
N ALA A 190 -17.54 9.99 -5.08
CA ALA A 190 -16.59 8.90 -5.28
C ALA A 190 -17.21 7.69 -6.02
N MET A 191 -18.41 7.28 -5.60
CA MET A 191 -19.16 6.19 -6.24
C MET A 191 -19.56 6.52 -7.68
N THR A 192 -19.92 7.78 -7.95
CA THR A 192 -20.26 8.25 -9.29
C THR A 192 -19.05 8.23 -10.21
N THR A 193 -17.93 8.81 -9.78
CA THR A 193 -16.65 8.82 -10.51
C THR A 193 -16.20 7.39 -10.81
N PHE A 194 -16.27 6.50 -9.81
CA PHE A 194 -15.94 5.10 -9.98
C PHE A 194 -16.84 4.42 -11.02
N ASN A 195 -18.16 4.55 -10.90
CA ASN A 195 -19.11 3.89 -11.81
C ASN A 195 -18.92 4.34 -13.26
N ILE A 196 -18.71 5.64 -13.49
CA ILE A 196 -18.45 6.18 -14.83
C ILE A 196 -17.16 5.59 -15.41
N SER A 197 -16.06 5.69 -14.67
CA SER A 197 -14.75 5.17 -15.10
C SER A 197 -14.81 3.66 -15.35
N GLU A 198 -15.43 2.91 -14.44
CA GLU A 198 -15.44 1.46 -14.50
C GLU A 198 -16.31 0.92 -15.63
N ARG A 199 -17.50 1.51 -15.83
CA ARG A 199 -18.36 1.17 -16.97
C ARG A 199 -17.65 1.46 -18.29
N ALA A 200 -16.93 2.59 -18.40
CA ALA A 200 -16.15 2.89 -19.59
C ALA A 200 -15.05 1.86 -19.86
N LYS A 201 -14.31 1.43 -18.83
CA LYS A 201 -13.29 0.36 -18.94
C LYS A 201 -13.89 -0.96 -19.41
N LEU A 202 -15.00 -1.39 -18.80
CA LEU A 202 -15.67 -2.64 -19.16
C LEU A 202 -16.24 -2.58 -20.59
N ALA A 203 -16.80 -1.44 -21.00
CA ALA A 203 -17.31 -1.24 -22.35
C ALA A 203 -16.18 -1.34 -23.40
N ASN A 204 -15.04 -0.69 -23.14
CA ASN A 204 -13.86 -0.79 -24.00
C ASN A 204 -13.36 -2.24 -24.12
N MET A 205 -13.24 -2.96 -22.99
CA MET A 205 -12.83 -4.36 -22.97
C MET A 205 -13.75 -5.28 -23.80
N LEU A 206 -15.06 -5.03 -23.78
CA LEU A 206 -16.02 -5.80 -24.58
C LEU A 206 -15.96 -5.45 -26.07
N ARG A 207 -15.55 -4.23 -26.43
CA ARG A 207 -15.34 -3.79 -27.81
C ARG A 207 -14.03 -4.30 -28.39
N GLU A 208 -12.97 -4.35 -27.59
CA GLU A 208 -11.65 -4.80 -28.02
C GLU A 208 -11.74 -6.25 -28.53
N GLN A 209 -11.81 -6.37 -29.86
CA GLN A 209 -11.24 -7.52 -30.54
C GLN A 209 -9.77 -7.52 -30.14
N ALA A 210 -9.29 -8.67 -29.62
CA ALA A 210 -7.91 -8.93 -29.21
C ALA A 210 -6.88 -8.07 -29.96
N PRO A 211 -5.83 -7.56 -29.29
CA PRO A 211 -4.91 -6.58 -29.87
C PRO A 211 -4.50 -7.05 -31.27
N ARG A 212 -4.78 -6.21 -32.28
CA ARG A 212 -4.02 -6.33 -33.52
C ARG A 212 -2.59 -6.12 -33.09
N PHE A 213 -1.78 -7.15 -33.24
CA PHE A 213 -0.33 -6.98 -33.26
C PHE A 213 -0.07 -5.93 -34.35
N THR A 214 0.11 -4.68 -33.95
CA THR A 214 0.79 -3.68 -34.76
C THR A 214 2.10 -3.50 -34.06
N ASP A 215 3.14 -3.95 -34.76
CA ASP A 215 4.51 -3.86 -34.32
C ASP A 215 4.85 -2.44 -33.87
N TYR A 216 5.70 -2.40 -32.86
CA TYR A 216 6.53 -1.30 -32.42
C TYR A 216 6.92 -0.35 -33.57
N ASP A 217 6.40 0.88 -33.58
CA ASP A 217 7.20 2.12 -33.49
C ASP A 217 6.29 3.34 -33.70
N SER A 218 6.31 4.27 -32.75
CA SER A 218 6.38 5.72 -32.98
C SER A 218 5.89 6.45 -31.73
N SER A 219 6.85 7.05 -31.03
CA SER A 219 6.64 8.18 -30.14
C SER A 219 6.03 9.34 -30.92
N ASP A 220 4.74 9.58 -30.72
CA ASP A 220 4.13 10.88 -31.01
C ASP A 220 3.17 11.20 -29.87
N GLU A 221 3.48 12.29 -29.16
CA GLU A 221 2.59 12.96 -28.23
C GLU A 221 1.45 13.59 -29.03
N ASP A 222 0.39 12.83 -29.29
CA ASP A 222 -0.89 13.37 -29.77
C ASP A 222 -1.80 13.60 -28.57
N ASP A 223 -1.75 14.83 -28.04
CA ASP A 223 -2.78 15.43 -27.17
C ASP A 223 -4.04 15.72 -28.00
N GLY A 224 -4.64 14.65 -28.51
CA GLY A 224 -5.92 14.65 -29.20
C GLY A 224 -6.99 14.15 -28.26
N THR A 225 -7.44 14.98 -27.31
CA THR A 225 -8.66 14.68 -26.55
C THR A 225 -9.85 14.75 -27.53
N ILE A 226 -10.16 13.64 -28.20
CA ILE A 226 -11.32 13.50 -29.06
C ILE A 226 -12.56 13.72 -28.19
N SER A 227 -13.21 14.87 -28.36
CA SER A 227 -14.46 15.20 -27.68
C SER A 227 -15.58 14.28 -28.19
N ARG A 228 -15.87 13.22 -27.42
CA ARG A 228 -16.97 12.28 -27.70
C ARG A 228 -18.31 12.94 -27.40
N THR A 229 -19.29 12.71 -28.27
CA THR A 229 -20.65 13.21 -28.04
C THR A 229 -21.36 12.43 -26.92
N PRO A 230 -22.34 13.02 -26.21
CA PRO A 230 -23.13 12.30 -25.21
C PRO A 230 -23.83 11.05 -25.76
N MET A 231 -24.20 11.06 -27.05
CA MET A 231 -24.81 9.93 -27.73
C MET A 231 -23.81 8.80 -27.99
N GLU A 232 -22.58 9.13 -28.39
CA GLU A 232 -21.50 8.15 -28.53
C GLU A 232 -21.16 7.50 -27.19
N ILE A 233 -21.14 8.27 -26.10
CA ILE A 233 -20.94 7.76 -24.74
C ILE A 233 -22.10 6.85 -24.32
N ALA A 234 -23.35 7.23 -24.61
CA ALA A 234 -24.52 6.41 -24.28
C ALA A 234 -24.52 5.08 -25.04
N CYS A 235 -24.33 5.11 -26.36
CA CYS A 235 -24.18 3.92 -27.20
C CYS A 235 -22.99 3.07 -26.74
N ASP A 236 -21.91 3.72 -26.27
CA ASP A 236 -20.75 3.03 -25.76
C ASP A 236 -21.05 2.21 -24.51
N LEU A 237 -21.95 2.68 -23.65
CA LEU A 237 -22.35 1.98 -22.43
C LEU A 237 -23.43 0.92 -22.69
N GLU A 238 -24.25 1.06 -23.74
CA GLU A 238 -25.26 0.06 -24.08
C GLU A 238 -24.69 -1.34 -24.35
N VAL A 239 -23.42 -1.43 -24.77
CA VAL A 239 -22.74 -2.72 -24.97
C VAL A 239 -22.74 -3.57 -23.70
N LEU A 240 -22.65 -2.94 -22.52
CA LEU A 240 -22.62 -3.62 -21.22
C LEU A 240 -23.93 -4.38 -20.95
N ASN A 241 -25.05 -3.84 -21.41
CA ASN A 241 -26.37 -4.40 -21.16
C ASN A 241 -26.72 -5.59 -22.05
N ARG A 242 -25.91 -5.89 -23.08
CA ARG A 242 -26.21 -6.95 -24.04
C ARG A 242 -26.08 -8.34 -23.41
N ALA A 243 -26.94 -9.27 -23.83
CA ALA A 243 -26.88 -10.66 -23.40
C ALA A 243 -25.55 -11.36 -23.77
N THR A 244 -24.84 -10.86 -24.79
CA THR A 244 -23.51 -11.35 -25.20
C THR A 244 -22.36 -10.85 -24.31
N SER A 245 -22.60 -9.85 -23.46
CA SER A 245 -21.59 -9.19 -22.63
C SER A 245 -21.40 -9.92 -21.30
N ILE A 246 -21.02 -11.19 -21.41
CA ILE A 246 -20.75 -12.08 -20.28
C ILE A 246 -19.26 -11.96 -19.91
N LEU A 247 -19.00 -11.53 -18.68
CA LEU A 247 -17.67 -11.35 -18.11
C LEU A 247 -17.31 -12.56 -17.24
N LYS A 248 -16.02 -12.87 -17.19
CA LYS A 248 -15.47 -13.98 -16.41
C LYS A 248 -14.63 -13.48 -15.25
N CYS A 249 -14.80 -14.10 -14.09
CA CYS A 249 -13.84 -14.00 -12.99
C CYS A 249 -12.73 -15.05 -13.16
N TYR A 250 -11.47 -14.66 -13.30
CA TYR A 250 -10.33 -15.60 -13.41
C TYR A 250 -9.91 -16.23 -12.08
N ARG A 251 -10.38 -15.71 -10.95
CA ARG A 251 -10.11 -16.31 -9.63
C ARG A 251 -11.04 -17.47 -9.33
N CYS A 252 -12.17 -17.57 -10.02
CA CYS A 252 -13.05 -18.73 -9.92
C CYS A 252 -12.58 -19.86 -10.83
N SER A 253 -12.69 -21.10 -10.35
CA SER A 253 -12.38 -22.29 -11.14
C SER A 253 -13.23 -22.34 -12.42
N LEU A 254 -12.62 -22.77 -13.52
CA LEU A 254 -13.27 -23.05 -14.80
C LEU A 254 -14.43 -24.05 -14.69
N SER A 255 -14.44 -24.89 -13.64
CA SER A 255 -15.47 -25.90 -13.38
C SER A 255 -16.67 -25.37 -12.60
N SER A 256 -16.56 -24.21 -11.94
CA SER A 256 -17.69 -23.65 -11.19
C SER A 256 -18.74 -23.06 -12.15
N PRO A 257 -20.04 -23.32 -11.96
CA PRO A 257 -21.09 -22.60 -12.68
C PRO A 257 -21.12 -21.10 -12.35
N THR A 258 -20.47 -20.68 -11.27
CA THR A 258 -20.45 -19.31 -10.74
C THR A 258 -19.23 -18.48 -11.18
N SER A 259 -18.68 -18.72 -12.37
CA SER A 259 -17.49 -17.98 -12.84
C SER A 259 -17.79 -16.90 -13.89
N TYR A 260 -19.04 -16.82 -14.37
CA TYR A 260 -19.46 -15.94 -15.46
C TYR A 260 -20.69 -15.11 -15.09
N PHE A 261 -20.60 -13.80 -15.33
CA PHE A 261 -21.56 -12.83 -14.83
C PHE A 261 -21.82 -11.71 -15.85
N PRO A 262 -23.03 -11.13 -15.88
CA PRO A 262 -23.21 -9.79 -16.44
C PRO A 262 -22.41 -8.76 -15.61
N PHE A 263 -22.12 -7.60 -16.19
CA PHE A 263 -21.31 -6.57 -15.53
C PHE A 263 -21.92 -6.05 -14.21
N THR A 264 -23.24 -6.09 -14.08
CA THR A 264 -23.98 -5.71 -12.87
C THR A 264 -23.68 -6.65 -11.69
N LYS A 265 -23.47 -7.94 -11.96
CA LYS A 265 -23.28 -8.95 -10.89
C LYS A 265 -21.81 -9.24 -10.57
N ILE A 266 -20.87 -8.94 -11.47
CA ILE A 266 -19.47 -9.35 -11.30
C ILE A 266 -18.75 -8.62 -10.17
N THR A 267 -19.08 -7.34 -9.94
CA THR A 267 -18.49 -6.52 -8.87
C THR A 267 -18.95 -7.01 -7.50
N ARG A 268 -20.25 -7.25 -7.33
CA ARG A 268 -20.80 -7.84 -6.09
C ARG A 268 -20.25 -9.25 -5.83
N HIS A 269 -20.05 -10.05 -6.88
CA HIS A 269 -19.33 -11.33 -6.77
C HIS A 269 -17.89 -11.14 -6.25
N ASN A 270 -17.10 -10.23 -6.85
CA ASN A 270 -15.73 -9.97 -6.42
C ASN A 270 -15.67 -9.49 -4.98
N LEU A 271 -16.57 -8.59 -4.59
CA LEU A 271 -16.66 -8.07 -3.22
C LEU A 271 -16.95 -9.18 -2.20
N LYS A 272 -17.85 -10.10 -2.54
CA LYS A 272 -18.27 -11.19 -1.66
C LYS A 272 -17.24 -12.33 -1.55
N PHE A 273 -16.62 -12.71 -2.66
CA PHE A 273 -15.79 -13.91 -2.73
C PHE A 273 -14.29 -13.61 -2.83
N HIS A 274 -13.90 -12.38 -3.16
CA HIS A 274 -12.52 -11.93 -3.37
C HIS A 274 -12.23 -10.54 -2.74
N PRO A 275 -12.54 -10.32 -1.43
CA PRO A 275 -12.47 -8.99 -0.80
C PRO A 275 -11.05 -8.40 -0.72
N ASP A 276 -10.01 -9.24 -0.69
CA ASP A 276 -8.62 -8.82 -0.51
C ASP A 276 -7.85 -8.63 -1.83
N SER A 277 -8.55 -8.62 -2.98
CA SER A 277 -7.90 -8.60 -4.29
C SER A 277 -7.88 -7.19 -4.90
N PRO A 278 -6.72 -6.49 -4.93
CA PRO A 278 -6.61 -5.17 -5.55
C PRO A 278 -6.65 -5.20 -7.09
N TYR A 279 -6.72 -6.39 -7.70
CA TYR A 279 -6.76 -6.57 -9.14
C TYR A 279 -8.08 -7.23 -9.56
N LYS A 280 -8.87 -6.49 -10.36
CA LYS A 280 -10.08 -6.99 -11.02
C LYS A 280 -9.68 -8.09 -12.00
N ALA A 281 -9.84 -9.33 -11.58
CA ALA A 281 -9.59 -10.52 -12.40
C ALA A 281 -10.73 -10.74 -13.42
N ILE A 282 -11.16 -9.67 -14.10
CA ILE A 282 -12.29 -9.66 -15.03
C ILE A 282 -11.76 -9.84 -16.44
N SER A 283 -12.45 -10.66 -17.24
CA SER A 283 -12.13 -10.82 -18.65
C SER A 283 -13.30 -11.22 -19.51
N ARG A 284 -13.04 -11.19 -20.81
CA ARG A 284 -13.90 -11.73 -21.84
C ARG A 284 -13.42 -13.10 -22.29
N GLU A 285 -14.34 -14.05 -22.39
CA GLU A 285 -14.06 -15.35 -22.99
C GLU A 285 -14.77 -15.49 -24.34
N LYS A 286 -13.98 -15.58 -25.42
CA LYS A 286 -14.49 -15.64 -26.80
C LYS A 286 -15.45 -16.79 -27.04
N ALA A 287 -15.19 -17.97 -26.48
CA ALA A 287 -16.05 -19.14 -26.63
C ALA A 287 -17.45 -18.89 -26.05
N VAL A 288 -17.52 -18.33 -24.84
CA VAL A 288 -18.78 -18.00 -24.15
C VAL A 288 -19.55 -16.91 -24.91
N THR A 289 -18.87 -15.84 -25.34
CA THR A 289 -19.51 -14.80 -26.17
C THR A 289 -20.04 -15.38 -27.50
N GLY A 290 -19.29 -16.29 -28.12
CA GLY A 290 -19.69 -16.98 -29.35
C GLY A 290 -20.94 -17.84 -29.15
N THR A 291 -20.97 -18.64 -28.09
CA THR A 291 -22.14 -19.44 -27.72
C THR A 291 -23.36 -18.56 -27.45
N ALA A 292 -23.22 -17.47 -26.69
CA ALA A 292 -24.31 -16.52 -26.45
C ALA A 292 -24.88 -15.96 -27.76
N SER A 293 -24.01 -15.58 -28.70
CA SER A 293 -24.41 -15.08 -30.01
C SER A 293 -25.16 -16.14 -30.84
N ALA A 294 -24.71 -17.39 -30.79
CA ALA A 294 -25.37 -18.50 -31.46
C ALA A 294 -26.76 -18.79 -30.87
N VAL A 295 -26.89 -18.77 -29.54
CA VAL A 295 -28.17 -18.97 -28.85
C VAL A 295 -29.17 -17.88 -29.23
N LEU A 296 -28.77 -16.60 -29.22
CA LEU A 296 -29.65 -15.50 -29.66
C LEU A 296 -30.14 -15.70 -31.10
N LYS A 297 -29.23 -16.12 -32.00
CA LYS A 297 -29.58 -16.40 -33.40
C LYS A 297 -30.60 -17.53 -33.53
N VAL A 298 -30.46 -18.61 -32.76
CA VAL A 298 -31.41 -19.75 -32.75
C VAL A 298 -32.78 -19.31 -32.23
N LEU A 299 -32.81 -18.42 -31.23
CA LEU A 299 -34.04 -17.86 -30.67
C LEU A 299 -34.70 -16.78 -31.55
N GLY A 300 -34.09 -16.42 -32.69
CA GLY A 300 -34.58 -15.34 -33.55
C GLY A 300 -34.44 -13.94 -32.95
N LEU A 301 -33.56 -13.78 -31.95
CA LEU A 301 -33.35 -12.53 -31.22
C LEU A 301 -32.16 -11.74 -31.78
N PRO A 302 -32.22 -10.39 -31.79
CA PRO A 302 -31.14 -9.56 -32.28
C PRO A 302 -29.91 -9.60 -31.34
N SER A 303 -28.72 -9.29 -31.86
CA SER A 303 -27.48 -9.23 -31.06
C SER A 303 -27.45 -8.09 -30.03
N SER A 304 -28.35 -7.11 -30.17
CA SER A 304 -28.57 -6.02 -29.21
C SER A 304 -29.49 -6.40 -28.04
N THR A 305 -30.02 -7.64 -28.00
CA THR A 305 -30.90 -8.11 -26.93
C THR A 305 -30.24 -7.89 -25.56
N ARG A 306 -30.98 -7.30 -24.61
CA ARG A 306 -30.47 -7.04 -23.27
C ARG A 306 -30.43 -8.30 -22.43
N TYR A 307 -29.45 -8.40 -21.53
CA TYR A 307 -29.31 -9.53 -20.62
C TYR A 307 -30.56 -9.71 -19.73
N SER A 308 -31.13 -8.60 -19.24
CA SER A 308 -32.38 -8.57 -18.45
C SER A 308 -33.59 -9.12 -19.20
N ASP A 309 -33.60 -9.00 -20.52
CA ASP A 309 -34.76 -9.38 -21.33
C ASP A 309 -34.85 -10.90 -21.52
N ILE A 310 -33.74 -11.62 -21.34
CA ILE A 310 -33.62 -13.06 -21.60
C ILE A 310 -33.25 -13.88 -20.36
N SER A 311 -32.56 -13.30 -19.38
CA SER A 311 -32.16 -14.04 -18.17
C SER A 311 -33.37 -14.56 -17.40
N ARG A 312 -33.32 -15.81 -16.95
CA ARG A 312 -34.41 -16.52 -16.26
C ARG A 312 -35.71 -16.66 -17.07
N LYS A 313 -35.65 -16.59 -18.40
CA LYS A 313 -36.82 -16.77 -19.27
C LYS A 313 -36.70 -17.94 -20.25
N ILE A 314 -35.52 -18.53 -20.36
CA ILE A 314 -35.25 -19.63 -21.28
C ILE A 314 -34.74 -20.86 -20.52
N VAL A 315 -34.98 -22.03 -21.10
CA VAL A 315 -34.62 -23.34 -20.55
C VAL A 315 -33.84 -24.16 -21.57
N CYS A 316 -33.00 -25.08 -21.09
CA CYS A 316 -32.33 -26.07 -21.92
C CYS A 316 -33.17 -27.35 -22.00
N LEU A 317 -33.29 -27.92 -23.20
CA LEU A 317 -34.02 -29.18 -23.40
C LEU A 317 -33.11 -30.43 -23.36
N CYS A 318 -31.84 -30.29 -22.94
CA CYS A 318 -30.85 -31.38 -22.92
C CYS A 318 -31.10 -32.46 -21.85
N GLY A 319 -32.12 -32.29 -21.02
CA GLY A 319 -32.49 -33.27 -19.98
C GLY A 319 -31.79 -33.08 -18.64
N LYS A 320 -30.88 -32.11 -18.48
CA LYS A 320 -30.27 -31.80 -17.17
C LYS A 320 -31.28 -31.09 -16.25
N PRO A 321 -31.53 -31.62 -15.03
CA PRO A 321 -32.53 -31.06 -14.11
C PRO A 321 -32.36 -29.56 -13.84
N ASP A 322 -31.11 -29.12 -13.61
CA ASP A 322 -30.78 -27.73 -13.27
C ASP A 322 -31.13 -26.72 -14.37
N PHE A 323 -31.23 -27.16 -15.63
CA PHE A 323 -31.52 -26.31 -16.79
C PHE A 323 -32.89 -26.56 -17.41
N GLN A 324 -33.69 -27.48 -16.85
CA GLN A 324 -35.09 -27.66 -17.19
C GLN A 324 -36.00 -26.59 -16.57
N GLN A 325 -35.46 -25.81 -15.62
CA GLN A 325 -36.09 -24.63 -15.07
C GLN A 325 -35.39 -23.36 -15.57
N PRO A 326 -36.07 -22.19 -15.58
CA PRO A 326 -35.45 -20.96 -16.06
C PRO A 326 -34.24 -20.56 -15.18
N ALA A 327 -33.04 -20.70 -15.74
CA ALA A 327 -31.77 -20.38 -15.08
C ALA A 327 -31.25 -18.98 -15.50
N GLU A 328 -30.19 -18.50 -14.84
CA GLU A 328 -29.50 -17.31 -15.33
C GLU A 328 -28.96 -17.53 -16.75
N PHE A 329 -29.05 -16.51 -17.60
CA PHE A 329 -28.59 -16.63 -18.98
C PHE A 329 -27.10 -17.02 -19.04
N SER A 330 -26.24 -16.45 -18.20
CA SER A 330 -24.80 -16.78 -18.16
C SER A 330 -24.53 -18.24 -17.79
N GLU A 331 -25.30 -18.81 -16.86
CA GLU A 331 -25.20 -20.22 -16.45
C GLU A 331 -25.60 -21.15 -17.59
N LEU A 332 -26.70 -20.84 -18.28
CA LEU A 332 -27.15 -21.60 -19.44
C LEU A 332 -26.12 -21.54 -20.59
N ILE A 333 -25.57 -20.37 -20.90
CA ILE A 333 -24.53 -20.23 -21.93
C ILE A 333 -23.28 -21.03 -21.56
N LEU A 334 -22.87 -21.00 -20.29
CA LEU A 334 -21.74 -21.80 -19.82
C LEU A 334 -21.99 -23.30 -19.97
N HIS A 335 -23.19 -23.75 -19.61
CA HIS A 335 -23.64 -25.13 -19.78
C HIS A 335 -23.54 -25.57 -21.25
N ILE A 336 -24.13 -24.81 -22.17
CA ILE A 336 -24.08 -25.11 -23.61
C ILE A 336 -22.64 -25.08 -24.13
N THR A 337 -21.82 -24.11 -23.68
CA THR A 337 -20.41 -24.00 -24.08
C THR A 337 -19.60 -25.23 -23.67
N ARG A 338 -19.83 -25.76 -22.45
CA ARG A 338 -19.18 -26.98 -21.96
C ARG A 338 -19.63 -28.21 -22.74
N GLU A 339 -20.91 -28.34 -23.04
CA GLU A 339 -21.43 -29.48 -23.81
C GLU A 339 -20.90 -29.48 -25.24
N ASN A 340 -20.86 -28.31 -25.90
CA ASN A 340 -20.24 -28.17 -27.21
C ASN A 340 -18.74 -28.52 -27.18
N SER A 341 -18.02 -28.05 -26.16
CA SER A 341 -16.59 -28.37 -26.00
C SER A 341 -16.35 -29.86 -25.82
N TRP A 342 -17.18 -30.53 -25.00
CA TRP A 342 -17.13 -31.98 -24.80
C TRP A 342 -17.44 -32.73 -26.11
N TYR A 343 -18.49 -32.34 -26.83
CA TYR A 343 -18.85 -32.98 -28.10
C TYR A 343 -17.74 -32.86 -29.15
N ILE A 344 -17.14 -31.68 -29.29
CA ILE A 344 -15.98 -31.46 -30.18
C ILE A 344 -14.79 -32.32 -29.78
N GLN A 345 -14.53 -32.49 -28.48
CA GLN A 345 -13.44 -33.36 -28.01
C GLN A 345 -13.75 -34.84 -28.28
N ALA A 346 -14.97 -35.30 -28.02
CA ALA A 346 -15.40 -36.67 -28.27
C ALA A 346 -15.29 -37.05 -29.76
N LEU A 347 -15.63 -36.12 -30.67
CA LEU A 347 -15.47 -36.32 -32.11
C LEU A 347 -14.01 -36.31 -32.59
N ARG A 348 -13.08 -35.78 -31.79
CA ARG A 348 -11.64 -35.71 -32.11
C ARG A 348 -10.83 -36.85 -31.51
N SER A 349 -11.42 -37.64 -30.61
CA SER A 349 -10.81 -38.86 -30.09
C SER A 349 -10.99 -39.97 -31.13
N PRO A 350 -9.89 -40.56 -31.65
CA PRO A 350 -9.94 -41.59 -32.71
C PRO A 350 -10.58 -42.89 -32.27
#